data_AF-A0A9Q3GTX9-F1
#
_entry.id   AF-A0A9Q3GTX9-F1
#
_cell.length_a   1.000
_cell.length_b   1.000
_cell.length_c   1.000
_cell.angle_alpha   90.00
_cell.angle_beta   90.00
_cell.angle_gamma   90.00
#
_symmetry.space_group_name_H-M   'P 1'
#
loop_
_entity.id
_entity.type
_entity.pdbx_description
1 polymer ?
#
loop_
_entity_poly.entity_id
_entity_poly.type
_entity_poly.pdbx_seq_one_letter_code
_entity_poly.pdbx_strand_id
1 'polypeptide(L)'
;MRDSFLGPFTITKLIGKNAVEVKPTEKKEEDKFPSRKKNPPPLEIVEVEDSPGPVKKRINDRKIRLNGKDQRQYLVRFKHQTADTDKWLEEDDIPDGILNLRRFRASRRNEQSHQL
;
A
#
# COMPACT_ATOMS: atom_id res chain seq x y z
N MET A 1 9.43 -59.65 -6.29
CA MET A 1 10.27 -58.88 -5.34
C MET A 1 9.53 -57.59 -5.02
N ARG A 2 9.40 -57.26 -3.73
CA ARG A 2 8.70 -56.03 -3.28
C ARG A 2 9.67 -54.87 -3.41
N ASP A 3 9.43 -53.98 -4.38
CA ASP A 3 10.16 -52.72 -4.50
C ASP A 3 9.79 -51.84 -3.31
N SER A 4 10.61 -51.95 -2.26
CA SER A 4 10.41 -51.26 -0.99
C SER A 4 11.21 -49.96 -1.02
N PHE A 5 10.81 -49.02 -1.87
CA PHE A 5 11.35 -47.66 -1.81
C PHE A 5 10.35 -46.76 -1.06
N LEU A 6 10.60 -46.55 0.23
CA LEU A 6 9.83 -45.68 1.13
C LEU A 6 10.32 -44.22 0.96
N GLY A 7 10.16 -43.66 -0.24
CA GLY A 7 10.55 -42.29 -0.59
C GLY A 7 9.38 -41.44 -1.07
N PRO A 8 9.60 -40.14 -1.34
CA PRO A 8 8.54 -39.21 -1.78
C PRO A 8 8.11 -39.42 -3.25
N PHE A 9 8.59 -40.46 -3.91
CA PHE A 9 8.22 -40.81 -5.28
C PHE A 9 8.12 -42.32 -5.46
N THR A 10 7.27 -42.74 -6.40
CA THR A 10 7.14 -44.13 -6.85
C THR A 10 7.75 -44.27 -8.24
N ILE A 11 8.55 -45.32 -8.43
CA ILE A 11 9.14 -45.65 -9.73
C ILE A 11 8.05 -46.22 -10.63
N THR A 12 7.86 -45.64 -11.82
CA THR A 12 6.85 -46.12 -12.78
C THR A 12 7.43 -46.95 -13.90
N LYS A 13 8.63 -46.61 -14.37
CA LYS A 13 9.25 -47.29 -15.52
C LYS A 13 10.76 -47.11 -15.52
N LEU A 14 11.50 -48.17 -15.83
CA LEU A 14 12.94 -48.12 -16.08
C LEU A 14 13.20 -47.63 -17.53
N ILE A 15 14.05 -46.62 -17.70
CA ILE A 15 14.54 -46.14 -18.99
C ILE A 15 16.03 -46.50 -19.11
N GLY A 16 16.31 -47.59 -19.81
CA GLY A 16 17.69 -48.06 -19.99
C GLY A 16 18.33 -48.49 -18.66
N LYS A 17 19.66 -48.45 -18.61
CA LYS A 17 20.43 -48.95 -17.46
C LYS A 17 20.55 -47.95 -16.30
N ASN A 18 20.46 -46.65 -16.59
CA ASN A 18 20.82 -45.59 -15.63
C ASN A 18 19.74 -44.53 -15.41
N ALA A 19 18.55 -44.67 -16.01
CA ALA A 19 17.47 -43.69 -15.86
C ALA A 19 16.14 -44.37 -15.55
N VAL A 20 15.27 -43.65 -14.85
CA VAL A 20 13.98 -44.16 -14.36
C VAL A 20 12.96 -43.02 -14.37
N GLU A 21 11.75 -43.28 -14.85
CA GLU A 21 10.62 -42.39 -14.67
C GLU A 21 10.05 -42.55 -13.27
N VAL A 22 9.85 -41.42 -12.59
CA VAL A 22 9.32 -41.36 -11.24
C VAL A 22 8.08 -40.49 -11.21
N LYS A 23 7.07 -40.90 -10.43
CA LYS A 23 5.93 -40.06 -10.09
C LYS A 23 6.02 -39.64 -8.62
N PRO A 24 5.93 -38.34 -8.30
CA PRO A 24 5.83 -37.88 -6.93
C PRO A 24 4.62 -38.51 -6.23
N THR A 25 4.82 -39.00 -5.01
CA THR A 25 3.76 -39.60 -4.16
C THR A 25 3.03 -38.55 -3.33
N GLU A 26 3.42 -37.27 -3.46
CA GLU A 26 2.84 -36.19 -2.67
C GLU A 26 1.37 -35.93 -3.04
N LYS A 27 0.53 -35.78 -2.01
CA LYS A 27 -0.86 -35.34 -2.15
C LYS A 27 -0.86 -33.91 -2.74
N LYS A 28 -1.89 -33.58 -3.53
CA LYS A 28 -2.05 -32.23 -4.08
C LYS A 28 -1.95 -31.20 -2.96
N GLU A 29 -1.30 -30.07 -3.25
CA GLU A 29 -1.08 -29.01 -2.26
C GLU A 29 -2.40 -28.46 -1.67
N GLU A 30 -3.49 -28.56 -2.43
CA GLU A 30 -4.88 -28.27 -2.00
C GLU A 30 -5.33 -29.15 -0.81
N ASP A 31 -4.90 -30.41 -0.74
CA ASP A 31 -5.19 -31.29 0.41
C ASP A 31 -4.28 -31.00 1.61
N LYS A 32 -3.05 -30.56 1.36
CA LYS A 32 -2.06 -30.26 2.40
C LYS A 32 -2.33 -28.91 3.08
N PHE A 33 -2.90 -27.97 2.34
CA PHE A 33 -3.22 -26.61 2.80
C PHE A 33 -4.60 -26.17 2.31
N PRO A 34 -5.69 -26.79 2.80
CA PRO A 34 -7.06 -26.52 2.32
C PRO A 34 -7.53 -25.08 2.57
N SER A 35 -6.91 -24.39 3.53
CA SER A 35 -7.18 -22.98 3.85
C SER A 35 -6.48 -21.98 2.93
N ARG A 36 -5.62 -22.42 2.01
CA ARG A 36 -4.96 -21.52 1.05
C ARG A 36 -5.96 -21.12 -0.04
N LYS A 37 -6.66 -20.01 0.21
CA LYS A 37 -7.49 -19.36 -0.82
C LYS A 37 -6.62 -19.06 -2.04
N LYS A 38 -7.03 -19.56 -3.22
CA LYS A 38 -6.41 -19.19 -4.50
C LYS A 38 -6.36 -17.65 -4.56
N ASN A 39 -5.20 -17.09 -4.93
CA ASN A 39 -4.97 -15.65 -4.90
C ASN A 39 -6.19 -14.89 -5.44
N PRO A 40 -6.67 -13.84 -4.76
CA PRO A 40 -7.72 -13.01 -5.33
C PRO A 40 -7.27 -12.52 -6.71
N PRO A 41 -8.19 -12.38 -7.67
CA PRO A 41 -7.86 -11.83 -8.98
C PRO A 41 -7.11 -10.50 -8.82
N PRO A 42 -6.17 -10.17 -9.73
CA PRO A 42 -5.48 -8.89 -9.69
C PRO A 42 -6.50 -7.76 -9.56
N LEU A 43 -6.39 -6.96 -8.51
CA LEU A 43 -7.27 -5.81 -8.31
C LEU A 43 -7.09 -4.86 -9.50
N GLU A 44 -8.18 -4.56 -10.21
CA GLU A 44 -8.18 -3.51 -11.22
C GLU A 44 -7.79 -2.18 -10.56
N ILE A 45 -6.79 -1.50 -11.12
CA ILE A 45 -6.33 -0.21 -10.65
C ILE A 45 -7.41 0.80 -11.02
N VAL A 46 -8.28 1.15 -10.06
CA VAL A 46 -9.24 2.23 -10.24
C VAL A 46 -8.47 3.54 -10.27
N GLU A 47 -8.49 4.25 -11.39
CA GLU A 47 -8.06 5.66 -11.47
C GLU A 47 -8.99 6.46 -10.55
N VAL A 48 -8.50 6.78 -9.35
CA VAL A 48 -9.25 7.57 -8.39
C VAL A 48 -9.31 8.99 -8.95
N GLU A 49 -10.49 9.41 -9.40
CA GLU A 49 -10.76 10.81 -9.74
C GLU A 49 -10.24 11.70 -8.60
N ASP A 50 -9.41 12.68 -8.96
CA ASP A 50 -8.76 13.68 -8.09
C ASP A 50 -9.77 14.63 -7.41
N SER A 51 -10.98 14.16 -7.07
CA SER A 51 -11.85 14.89 -6.16
C SER A 51 -11.16 14.97 -4.80
N PRO A 52 -10.85 16.18 -4.30
CA PRO A 52 -10.10 16.32 -3.06
C PRO A 52 -10.99 15.83 -1.90
N GLY A 53 -10.70 14.64 -1.41
CA GLY A 53 -11.39 14.05 -0.28
C GLY A 53 -11.26 14.90 0.99
N PRO A 54 -11.97 14.56 2.07
CA PRO A 54 -11.87 15.28 3.32
C PRO A 54 -10.44 15.29 3.86
N VAL A 55 -9.97 16.45 4.32
CA VAL A 55 -8.63 16.62 4.89
C VAL A 55 -8.49 15.85 6.21
N LYS A 56 -7.38 15.11 6.37
CA LYS A 56 -7.02 14.45 7.63
C LYS A 56 -6.28 15.39 8.55
N LYS A 57 -5.16 15.96 8.07
CA LYS A 57 -4.28 16.83 8.85
C LYS A 57 -3.39 17.67 7.92
N ARG A 58 -3.03 18.88 8.37
CA ARG A 58 -1.97 19.69 7.76
C ARG A 58 -0.64 19.45 8.46
N ILE A 59 0.41 19.29 7.67
CA ILE A 59 1.73 18.95 8.18
C ILE A 59 2.60 20.20 8.29
N ASN A 60 2.60 21.03 7.24
CA ASN A 60 3.51 22.18 7.17
C ASN A 60 2.92 23.32 6.33
N ASP A 61 3.54 24.49 6.42
CA ASP A 61 3.27 25.65 5.58
C ASP A 61 4.57 26.22 4.99
N ARG A 62 4.47 26.77 3.78
CA ARG A 62 5.57 27.45 3.10
C ARG A 62 5.06 28.71 2.43
N LYS A 63 5.95 29.68 2.23
CA LYS A 63 5.67 30.89 1.43
C LYS A 63 6.48 30.79 0.15
N ILE A 64 5.83 30.92 -1.00
CA ILE A 64 6.45 30.89 -2.32
C ILE A 64 6.11 32.17 -3.07
N ARG A 65 6.96 32.56 -4.01
CA ARG A 65 6.70 33.70 -4.90
C ARG A 65 6.42 33.18 -6.30
N LEU A 66 5.17 33.22 -6.72
CA LEU A 66 4.69 32.80 -8.04
C LEU A 66 4.14 34.03 -8.76
N ASN A 67 4.54 34.25 -10.02
CA ASN A 67 4.08 35.36 -10.84
C ASN A 67 4.25 36.74 -10.16
N GLY A 68 5.34 36.91 -9.40
CA GLY A 68 5.64 38.13 -8.66
C GLY A 68 4.84 38.33 -7.37
N LYS A 69 3.84 37.48 -7.10
CA LYS A 69 3.01 37.52 -5.89
C LYS A 69 3.48 36.50 -4.86
N ASP A 70 3.44 36.92 -3.61
CA ASP A 70 3.75 36.05 -2.49
C ASP A 70 2.50 35.24 -2.11
N GLN A 71 2.56 33.92 -2.28
CA GLN A 71 1.48 32.99 -1.93
C GLN A 71 1.92 32.06 -0.80
N ARG A 72 0.99 31.75 0.11
CA ARG A 72 1.19 30.73 1.14
C ARG A 72 0.59 29.42 0.66
N GLN A 73 1.40 28.37 0.73
CA GLN A 73 0.96 27.01 0.49
C GLN A 73 1.06 26.19 1.76
N TYR A 74 0.26 25.14 1.80
CA TYR A 74 0.13 24.27 2.94
C TYR A 74 0.21 22.81 2.49
N LEU A 75 0.99 22.00 3.18
CA LEU A 75 1.12 20.58 2.90
C LEU A 75 -0.03 19.83 3.57
N VAL A 76 -0.89 19.24 2.73
CA VAL A 76 -2.15 18.62 3.15
C VAL A 76 -2.08 17.11 2.99
N ARG A 77 -2.45 16.40 4.06
CA ARG A 77 -2.73 14.97 4.02
C ARG A 77 -4.23 14.73 3.98
N PHE A 78 -4.68 14.03 2.96
CA PHE A 78 -6.08 13.62 2.82
C PHE A 78 -6.41 12.40 3.67
N LYS A 79 -7.69 12.23 4.04
CA LYS A 79 -8.13 11.02 4.74
C LYS A 79 -7.97 9.80 3.84
N HIS A 80 -7.57 8.68 4.44
CA HIS A 80 -7.39 7.39 3.78
C HIS A 80 -6.31 7.36 2.70
N GLN A 81 -5.46 8.38 2.60
CA GLN A 81 -4.30 8.38 1.71
C GLN A 81 -2.99 8.28 2.50
N THR A 82 -1.94 7.80 1.83
CA THR A 82 -0.58 7.65 2.38
C THR A 82 0.18 8.98 2.34
N ALA A 83 1.35 9.02 2.99
CA ALA A 83 2.19 10.22 2.99
C ALA A 83 2.69 10.62 1.59
N ASP A 84 2.79 9.65 0.69
CA ASP A 84 3.30 9.86 -0.67
C ASP A 84 2.36 10.69 -1.54
N THR A 85 1.08 10.79 -1.17
CA THR A 85 0.07 11.57 -1.89
C THR A 85 -0.16 12.96 -1.28
N ASP A 86 0.65 13.37 -0.30
CA ASP A 86 0.54 14.69 0.31
C ASP A 86 0.86 15.78 -0.73
N LYS A 87 -0.05 16.75 -0.89
CA LYS A 87 0.07 17.82 -1.89
C LYS A 87 0.20 19.19 -1.22
N TRP A 88 0.97 20.08 -1.84
CA TRP A 88 1.05 21.50 -1.47
C TRP A 88 -0.10 22.26 -2.14
N LEU A 89 -1.02 22.80 -1.34
CA LEU A 89 -2.23 23.47 -1.81
C LEU A 89 -2.34 24.90 -1.28
N GLU A 90 -2.95 25.78 -2.07
CA GLU A 90 -3.33 27.14 -1.67
C GLU A 90 -4.64 27.13 -0.89
N GLU A 91 -4.86 28.14 -0.03
CA GLU A 91 -6.02 28.22 0.89
C GLU A 91 -7.38 27.88 0.24
N ASP A 92 -7.59 28.31 -1.01
CA ASP A 92 -8.82 28.11 -1.77
C ASP A 92 -9.01 26.67 -2.29
N ASP A 93 -7.91 25.95 -2.56
CA ASP A 93 -7.93 24.58 -3.09
C ASP A 93 -8.17 23.52 -2.02
N ILE A 94 -8.26 23.91 -0.74
CA ILE A 94 -8.44 22.94 0.34
C ILE A 94 -9.91 22.79 0.71
N PRO A 95 -10.44 21.56 0.75
CA PRO A 95 -11.76 21.28 1.30
C PRO A 95 -11.90 21.82 2.72
N ASP A 96 -12.93 22.63 2.96
CA ASP A 96 -13.17 23.34 4.23
C ASP A 96 -11.93 24.12 4.72
N GLY A 97 -11.21 24.77 3.79
CA GLY A 97 -9.91 25.41 4.00
C GLY A 97 -9.87 26.31 5.23
N ILE A 98 -10.86 27.20 5.39
CA ILE A 98 -10.96 28.15 6.51
C ILE A 98 -10.98 27.44 7.88
N LEU A 99 -11.84 26.43 8.05
CA LEU A 99 -11.98 25.70 9.31
C LEU A 99 -10.70 24.92 9.63
N ASN A 100 -10.14 24.24 8.63
CA ASN A 100 -8.95 23.43 8.77
C ASN A 100 -7.70 24.28 9.06
N LEU A 101 -7.57 25.44 8.41
CA LEU A 101 -6.47 26.37 8.65
C LEU A 101 -6.57 27.06 10.01
N ARG A 102 -7.78 27.40 10.45
CA ARG A 102 -7.98 27.97 11.79
C ARG A 102 -7.49 27.01 12.88
N ARG A 103 -7.86 25.72 12.78
CA ARG A 103 -7.42 24.67 13.71
C ARG A 103 -5.89 24.50 13.69
N PHE A 104 -5.30 24.45 12.50
CA PHE A 104 -3.84 24.33 12.33
C PHE A 104 -3.08 25.54 12.90
N ARG A 105 -3.52 26.77 12.62
CA ARG A 105 -2.91 28.00 13.16
C ARG A 105 -3.02 28.05 14.70
N ALA A 106 -4.07 27.48 15.27
CA ALA A 106 -4.21 27.35 16.73
C ALA A 106 -3.26 26.29 17.30
N SER A 107 -3.20 25.09 16.71
CA SER A 107 -2.31 24.02 17.18
C SER A 107 -0.83 24.41 17.12
N ARG A 108 -0.41 25.07 16.03
CA ARG A 108 0.97 25.52 15.85
C ARG A 108 1.40 26.53 16.91
N ARG A 109 0.51 27.45 17.31
CA ARG A 109 0.81 28.41 18.39
C ARG A 109 1.07 27.71 19.72
N ASN A 110 0.27 26.68 20.04
CA ASN A 110 0.44 25.91 21.27
C ASN A 110 1.74 25.09 21.27
N GLU A 111 2.11 24.52 20.13
CA GLU A 111 3.38 23.77 20.00
C GLU A 111 4.60 24.69 20.23
N GLN A 112 4.53 25.94 19.75
CA GLN A 112 5.60 26.92 19.96
C GLN A 112 5.67 27.43 21.41
N SER A 113 4.54 27.55 22.11
CA SER A 113 4.53 28.02 23.50
C SER A 113 5.09 27.00 24.50
N HIS A 114 5.11 25.71 24.17
CA HIS A 114 5.66 24.66 25.05
C HIS A 114 7.18 24.45 24.92
N GLN A 115 7.85 25.18 24.02
CA GLN A 115 9.31 25.10 23.82
C GLN A 115 10.08 26.23 24.53
N LEU A 116 9.40 27.04 25.34
CA LEU A 116 9.95 28.08 26.21
C LEU A 116 9.73 27.69 27.67
#